data_AF-A0A357EGX7-F1
#
_entry.id   AF-A0A357EGX7-F1
#
_cell.length_a   1.000
_cell.length_b   1.000
_cell.length_c   1.000
_cell.angle_alpha   90.00
_cell.angle_beta   90.00
_cell.angle_gamma   90.00
#
_symmetry.space_group_name_H-M   'P 1'
#
loop_
_entity.id
_entity.type
_entity.pdbx_description
1 polymer ?
#
loop_
_entity_poly.entity_id
_entity_poly.type
_entity_poly.pdbx_seq_one_letter_code
_entity_poly.pdbx_strand_id
1 'polypeptide(L)'
;MENLMAAGVVSSSMTAVGIAASNGLFGYEHRGDARFSLTVQAGDATGWSAAAHRSIDHLKVQERTLAAIKKAKSGRDVQELSAGTYSVILEPAAVAGLWAWLIRSLDAKSYTKGTSPVAGKLGRHIVDERLSLRNSPDHPDLLGEGFTPDGLPSIASV
;
A
#
# COMPACT_ATOMS: atom_id res chain seq x y z
N MET A 1 29.96 16.19 -10.91
CA MET A 1 28.96 15.10 -10.96
C MET A 1 28.89 14.49 -9.58
N GLU A 2 27.73 14.49 -8.95
CA GLU A 2 27.56 13.77 -7.67
C GLU A 2 27.47 12.27 -7.96
N ASN A 3 28.22 11.45 -7.22
CA ASN A 3 28.12 10.00 -7.31
C ASN A 3 26.86 9.54 -6.56
N LEU A 4 25.83 9.20 -7.31
CA LEU A 4 24.62 8.54 -6.80
C LEU A 4 24.68 7.07 -7.18
N MET A 5 24.42 6.20 -6.21
CA MET A 5 24.17 4.77 -6.48
C MET A 5 22.67 4.53 -6.43
N ALA A 6 22.18 3.61 -7.26
CA ALA A 6 20.76 3.29 -7.29
C ALA A 6 20.56 1.80 -7.57
N ALA A 7 19.56 1.22 -6.90
CA ALA A 7 19.10 -0.13 -7.13
C ALA A 7 17.56 -0.12 -7.14
N GLY A 8 16.96 -0.77 -8.13
CA GLY A 8 15.52 -0.74 -8.30
C GLY A 8 15.00 -1.85 -9.19
N VAL A 9 13.68 -1.91 -9.27
CA VAL A 9 12.93 -2.90 -10.05
C VAL A 9 11.78 -2.20 -10.77
N VAL A 10 11.56 -2.65 -12.01
CA VAL A 10 10.30 -2.46 -12.73
C VAL A 10 9.82 -3.85 -13.11
N SER A 11 8.57 -4.17 -12.79
CA SER A 11 7.96 -5.44 -13.17
C SER A 11 6.55 -5.21 -13.67
N SER A 12 6.14 -6.02 -14.64
CA SER A 12 4.75 -6.08 -15.10
C SER A 12 4.36 -7.53 -15.30
N SER A 13 3.13 -7.87 -14.92
CA SER A 13 2.54 -9.19 -15.14
C SER A 13 1.04 -9.08 -15.42
N MET A 14 0.51 -10.15 -16.01
CA MET A 14 -0.92 -10.36 -16.18
C MET A 14 -1.24 -11.76 -15.68
N THR A 15 -2.28 -11.88 -14.86
CA THR A 15 -2.73 -13.16 -14.31
C THR A 15 -4.17 -13.40 -14.69
N ALA A 16 -4.49 -14.58 -15.23
CA ALA A 16 -5.85 -15.03 -15.39
C ALA A 16 -6.25 -15.85 -14.15
N VAL A 17 -7.34 -15.47 -13.50
CA VAL A 17 -7.87 -16.13 -12.31
C VAL A 17 -9.23 -16.70 -12.63
N GLY A 18 -9.44 -17.99 -12.36
CA GLY A 18 -10.73 -18.66 -12.49
C GLY A 18 -11.13 -19.33 -11.19
N ILE A 19 -12.43 -19.31 -10.88
CA ILE A 19 -13.02 -20.02 -9.74
C ILE A 19 -14.23 -20.83 -10.23
N ALA A 20 -14.37 -22.04 -9.71
CA ALA A 20 -15.51 -22.91 -9.97
C ALA A 20 -15.81 -23.77 -8.74
N ALA A 21 -17.10 -24.01 -8.47
CA ALA A 21 -17.53 -24.93 -7.42
C ALA A 21 -18.79 -25.71 -7.81
N SER A 22 -19.04 -26.83 -7.13
CA SER A 22 -20.14 -27.76 -7.43
C SER A 22 -21.54 -27.19 -7.20
N ASN A 23 -21.66 -26.06 -6.51
CA ASN A 23 -22.90 -25.31 -6.31
C ASN A 23 -23.24 -24.38 -7.50
N GLY A 24 -22.53 -24.48 -8.62
CA GLY A 24 -22.76 -23.68 -9.82
C GLY A 24 -22.01 -22.34 -9.84
N LEU A 25 -21.21 -22.03 -8.82
CA LEU A 25 -20.30 -20.88 -8.85
C LEU A 25 -19.31 -21.06 -10.01
N PHE A 26 -19.20 -20.04 -10.85
CA PHE A 26 -18.18 -19.92 -11.89
C PHE A 26 -17.81 -18.45 -12.04
N GLY A 27 -16.52 -18.13 -12.07
CA GLY A 27 -16.01 -16.78 -12.21
C GLY A 27 -14.65 -16.77 -12.89
N TYR A 28 -14.37 -15.70 -13.62
CA TYR A 28 -13.11 -15.52 -14.32
C TYR A 28 -12.76 -14.04 -14.44
N GLU A 29 -11.51 -13.67 -14.20
CA GLU A 29 -11.02 -12.31 -14.42
C GLU A 29 -9.54 -12.26 -14.79
N HIS A 30 -9.14 -11.15 -15.39
CA HIS A 30 -7.74 -10.81 -15.65
C HIS A 30 -7.26 -9.76 -14.65
N ARG A 31 -6.09 -10.01 -14.04
CA ARG A 31 -5.45 -9.14 -13.06
C ARG A 31 -4.12 -8.66 -13.61
N GLY A 32 -4.08 -7.41 -14.06
CA GLY A 32 -2.83 -6.72 -14.42
C GLY A 32 -2.12 -6.20 -13.18
N ASP A 33 -0.81 -6.33 -13.10
CA ASP A 33 0.00 -5.77 -12.02
C ASP A 33 1.28 -5.20 -12.60
N ALA A 34 1.48 -3.90 -12.42
CA ALA A 34 2.71 -3.21 -12.75
C ALA A 34 3.26 -2.58 -11.47
N ARG A 35 4.56 -2.72 -11.22
CA ARG A 35 5.23 -2.21 -10.02
C ARG A 35 6.56 -1.59 -10.36
N PHE A 36 6.88 -0.52 -9.64
CA PHE A 36 8.15 0.16 -9.63
C PHE A 36 8.61 0.36 -8.19
N SER A 37 9.89 0.16 -7.92
CA SER A 37 10.52 0.52 -6.65
C SER A 37 11.97 0.88 -6.91
N LEU A 38 12.44 1.96 -6.29
CA LEU A 38 13.81 2.44 -6.43
C LEU A 38 14.32 2.98 -5.11
N THR A 39 15.50 2.53 -4.73
CA THR A 39 16.31 3.12 -3.67
C THR A 39 17.52 3.81 -4.29
N VAL A 40 17.73 5.06 -3.93
CA VAL A 40 18.89 5.87 -4.32
C VAL A 40 19.72 6.15 -3.08
N GLN A 41 21.03 6.09 -3.20
CA GLN A 41 22.00 6.41 -2.16
C GLN A 41 22.87 7.60 -2.59
N ALA A 42 23.05 8.54 -1.67
CA ALA A 42 23.87 9.74 -1.83
C ALA A 42 24.79 9.90 -0.60
N GLY A 43 26.00 9.32 -0.66
CA GLY A 43 26.84 9.17 0.54
C GLY A 43 26.20 8.17 1.51
N ASP A 44 25.99 8.58 2.76
CA ASP A 44 25.34 7.75 3.79
C ASP A 44 23.80 7.89 3.80
N ALA A 45 23.26 8.84 3.03
CA ALA A 45 21.83 9.09 2.96
C ALA A 45 21.15 8.24 1.88
N THR A 46 19.93 7.80 2.13
CA THR A 46 19.11 7.06 1.16
C THR A 46 17.77 7.73 0.92
N GLY A 47 17.20 7.48 -0.26
CA GLY A 47 15.89 7.94 -0.65
C GLY A 47 15.16 6.87 -1.44
N TRP A 48 13.89 6.67 -1.12
CA TRP A 48 13.07 5.61 -1.71
C TRP A 48 11.78 6.13 -2.32
N SER A 49 11.35 5.47 -3.40
CA SER A 49 10.04 5.68 -4.00
C SER A 49 9.53 4.39 -4.62
N ALA A 50 8.21 4.21 -4.63
CA ALA A 50 7.56 3.12 -5.33
C ALA A 50 6.23 3.56 -5.94
N ALA A 51 5.73 2.75 -6.87
CA ALA A 51 4.42 2.87 -7.47
C ALA A 51 3.89 1.48 -7.86
N ALA A 52 2.57 1.34 -7.83
CA ALA A 52 1.89 0.16 -8.35
C ALA A 52 0.64 0.61 -9.12
N HIS A 53 0.33 -0.06 -10.23
CA HIS A 53 -0.84 0.24 -11.06
C HIS A 53 -1.21 -0.97 -11.93
N ARG A 54 -2.39 -0.95 -12.54
CA ARG A 54 -2.81 -1.94 -13.56
C ARG A 54 -2.06 -1.83 -14.90
N SER A 55 -1.35 -0.71 -15.13
CA SER A 55 -0.64 -0.40 -16.38
C SER A 55 0.71 0.24 -16.07
N ILE A 56 1.74 -0.15 -16.83
CA ILE A 56 3.10 0.37 -16.71
C ILE A 56 3.16 1.89 -16.97
N ASP A 57 2.28 2.41 -17.83
CA ASP A 57 2.25 3.81 -18.24
C ASP A 57 1.92 4.76 -17.07
N HIS A 58 1.25 4.23 -16.05
CA HIS A 58 0.84 4.98 -14.87
C HIS A 58 1.85 4.89 -13.71
N LEU A 59 2.95 4.17 -13.85
CA LEU A 59 3.98 4.08 -12.80
C LEU A 59 4.75 5.38 -12.58
N LYS A 60 4.73 6.29 -13.57
CA LYS A 60 5.41 7.60 -13.51
C LYS A 60 6.88 7.46 -13.11
N VAL A 61 7.58 6.48 -13.69
CA VAL A 61 8.94 6.04 -13.29
C VAL A 61 9.92 7.20 -13.17
N GLN A 62 9.93 8.14 -14.12
CA GLN A 62 10.83 9.29 -14.08
C GLN A 62 10.56 10.20 -12.88
N GLU A 63 9.30 10.58 -12.65
CA GLU A 63 8.92 11.45 -11.52
C GLU A 63 9.27 10.80 -10.19
N ARG A 64 9.00 9.49 -10.06
CA ARG A 64 9.31 8.73 -8.84
C ARG A 64 10.81 8.61 -8.61
N THR A 65 11.59 8.37 -9.67
CA THR A 65 13.06 8.38 -9.63
C THR A 65 13.59 9.72 -9.12
N LEU A 66 13.08 10.84 -9.64
CA LEU A 66 13.45 12.18 -9.18
C LEU A 66 13.08 12.41 -7.71
N ALA A 67 11.94 11.89 -7.26
CA ALA A 67 11.54 11.95 -5.85
C ALA A 67 12.50 11.17 -4.94
N ALA A 68 12.92 9.96 -5.33
CA ALA A 68 13.91 9.18 -4.57
C ALA A 68 15.27 9.88 -4.52
N ILE A 69 15.74 10.45 -5.65
CA ILE A 69 16.97 11.25 -5.70
C ILE A 69 16.86 12.46 -4.76
N LYS A 70 15.74 13.20 -4.80
CA LYS A 70 15.52 14.36 -3.94
C LYS A 70 15.60 13.98 -2.46
N LYS A 71 14.93 12.89 -2.06
CA LYS A 71 14.97 12.36 -0.69
C LYS A 71 16.39 11.99 -0.24
N ALA A 72 17.13 11.28 -1.09
CA ALA A 72 18.51 10.89 -0.79
C ALA A 72 19.41 12.12 -0.59
N LYS A 73 19.26 13.15 -1.43
CA LYS A 73 20.03 14.39 -1.31
C LYS A 73 19.64 15.21 -0.07
N SER A 74 18.36 15.26 0.28
CA SER A 74 17.89 15.98 1.46
C SER A 74 18.25 15.30 2.78
N GLY A 75 18.55 14.01 2.75
CA GLY A 75 18.95 13.24 3.95
C GLY A 75 20.42 13.43 4.35
N ARG A 76 21.13 14.40 3.77
CA ARG A 76 22.49 14.76 4.21
C ARG A 76 22.44 15.54 5.51
N ASP A 77 23.52 15.48 6.29
CA ASP A 77 23.67 16.22 7.54
C ASP A 77 22.60 15.88 8.59
N VAL A 78 22.26 14.59 8.71
CA VAL A 78 21.29 14.08 9.70
C VAL A 78 21.72 14.51 11.10
N GLN A 79 20.76 15.04 11.87
CA GLN A 79 20.95 15.41 13.27
C GLN A 79 20.18 14.46 14.16
N GLU A 80 20.82 14.06 15.26
CA GLU A 80 20.16 13.31 16.31
C GLU A 80 19.19 14.23 17.06
N LEU A 81 17.95 13.77 17.22
CA LEU A 81 16.95 14.44 18.05
C LEU A 81 16.95 13.82 19.43
N SER A 82 16.83 14.65 20.47
CA SER A 82 16.65 14.15 21.83
C SER A 82 15.33 13.38 21.97
N ALA A 83 15.25 12.48 22.96
CA ALA A 83 13.99 11.79 23.24
C ALA A 83 12.90 12.80 23.63
N GLY A 84 11.72 12.70 23.01
CA GLY A 84 10.63 13.65 23.23
C GLY A 84 9.40 13.36 22.38
N THR A 85 8.38 14.20 22.53
CA THR A 85 7.17 14.17 21.70
C THR A 85 7.31 15.16 20.56
N TYR A 86 7.16 14.69 19.33
CA TYR A 86 7.28 15.50 18.12
C TYR A 86 6.04 15.35 17.25
N SER A 87 5.64 16.44 16.60
CA SER A 87 4.70 16.36 15.50
C SER A 87 5.41 15.73 14.31
N VAL A 88 4.93 14.55 13.88
CA VAL A 88 5.49 13.82 12.75
C VAL A 88 4.59 13.99 11.54
N ILE A 89 5.18 14.43 10.42
CA ILE A 89 4.50 14.47 9.13
C ILE A 89 4.90 13.22 8.37
N LEU A 90 3.93 12.34 8.13
CA LEU A 90 4.14 11.10 7.39
C LEU A 90 3.84 11.30 5.91
N GLU A 91 4.73 10.81 5.07
CA GLU A 91 4.44 10.73 3.64
C GLU A 91 3.39 9.63 3.35
N PRO A 92 2.70 9.68 2.20
CA PRO A 92 1.63 8.74 1.87
C PRO A 92 2.02 7.25 2.01
N ALA A 93 3.26 6.87 1.67
CA ALA A 93 3.72 5.49 1.79
C ALA A 93 3.84 5.03 3.25
N ALA A 94 4.27 5.91 4.16
CA ALA A 94 4.34 5.61 5.59
C ALA A 94 2.93 5.50 6.19
N VAL A 95 2.02 6.38 5.77
CA VAL A 95 0.60 6.32 6.16
C VAL A 95 -0.02 4.98 5.70
N ALA A 96 0.21 4.57 4.45
CA ALA A 96 -0.28 3.28 3.94
C ALA A 96 0.25 2.09 4.76
N GLY A 97 1.51 2.13 5.21
CA GLY A 97 2.09 1.11 6.07
C GLY A 97 1.39 0.99 7.44
N LEU A 98 1.01 2.11 8.05
CA LEU A 98 0.24 2.12 9.30
C LEU A 98 -1.17 1.55 9.10
N TRP A 99 -1.84 1.96 8.03
CA TRP A 99 -3.18 1.46 7.70
C TRP A 99 -3.19 -0.04 7.41
N ALA A 100 -2.14 -0.58 6.79
CA ALA A 100 -2.05 -2.02 6.51
C ALA A 100 -2.16 -2.86 7.81
N TRP A 101 -1.53 -2.43 8.90
CA TRP A 101 -1.66 -3.10 10.20
C TRP A 101 -3.06 -2.94 10.79
N LEU A 102 -3.63 -1.74 10.73
CA LEU A 102 -4.98 -1.50 11.24
C LEU A 102 -6.01 -2.33 10.48
N ILE A 103 -5.96 -2.38 9.15
CA ILE A 103 -6.86 -3.18 8.31
C ILE A 103 -6.78 -4.66 8.68
N ARG A 104 -5.57 -5.20 8.88
CA ARG A 104 -5.40 -6.61 9.32
C ARG A 104 -6.02 -6.88 10.69
N SER A 105 -6.14 -5.87 11.55
CA SER A 105 -6.80 -6.02 12.86
C SER A 105 -8.33 -6.08 12.77
N LEU A 106 -8.91 -5.68 11.63
CA LEU A 106 -10.36 -5.72 11.37
C LEU A 106 -10.87 -7.11 10.93
N ASP A 107 -10.02 -8.14 10.99
CA ASP A 107 -10.40 -9.52 10.67
C ASP A 107 -11.55 -10.03 11.57
N ALA A 108 -12.62 -10.53 10.94
CA ALA A 108 -13.83 -10.96 11.63
C ALA A 108 -13.60 -12.15 12.58
N LYS A 109 -12.72 -13.08 12.20
CA LYS A 109 -12.39 -14.24 13.04
C LYS A 109 -11.64 -13.81 14.29
N SER A 110 -10.64 -12.95 14.15
CA SER A 110 -9.86 -12.41 15.26
C SER A 110 -10.69 -11.53 16.18
N TYR A 111 -11.62 -10.74 15.63
CA TYR A 111 -12.62 -10.00 16.40
C TYR A 111 -13.48 -10.94 17.25
N THR A 112 -14.05 -11.98 16.64
CA THR A 112 -14.95 -12.93 17.31
C THR A 112 -14.24 -13.74 18.40
N LYS A 113 -12.97 -14.07 18.19
CA LYS A 113 -12.13 -14.77 19.17
C LYS A 113 -11.55 -13.88 20.27
N GLY A 114 -11.76 -12.55 20.20
CA GLY A 114 -11.21 -11.60 21.15
C GLY A 114 -9.69 -11.41 21.04
N THR A 115 -9.05 -11.85 19.97
CA THR A 115 -7.60 -11.72 19.76
C THR A 115 -7.22 -10.44 19.01
N SER A 116 -8.21 -9.74 18.45
CA SER A 116 -8.00 -8.44 17.81
C SER A 116 -7.95 -7.31 18.85
N PRO A 117 -7.06 -6.31 18.70
CA PRO A 117 -7.02 -5.11 19.56
C PRO A 117 -8.28 -4.23 19.43
N VAL A 118 -9.13 -4.48 18.44
CA VAL A 118 -10.42 -3.79 18.23
C VAL A 118 -11.63 -4.64 18.60
N ALA A 119 -11.44 -5.81 19.22
CA ALA A 119 -12.55 -6.62 19.72
C ALA A 119 -13.45 -5.82 20.67
N GLY A 120 -14.77 -5.93 20.49
CA GLY A 120 -15.77 -5.20 21.30
C GLY A 120 -15.89 -3.70 21.00
N LYS A 121 -15.21 -3.19 19.95
CA LYS A 121 -15.25 -1.77 19.56
C LYS A 121 -16.09 -1.50 18.30
N LEU A 122 -16.87 -2.46 17.82
CA LEU A 122 -17.76 -2.24 16.67
C LEU A 122 -18.75 -1.11 16.98
N GLY A 123 -18.90 -0.18 16.02
CA GLY A 123 -19.74 1.02 16.18
C GLY A 123 -19.13 2.13 17.04
N ARG A 124 -17.86 2.01 17.46
CA ARG A 124 -17.13 3.05 18.20
C ARG A 124 -15.99 3.63 17.36
N HIS A 125 -15.65 4.88 17.62
CA HIS A 125 -14.46 5.50 17.03
C HIS A 125 -13.19 4.83 17.60
N ILE A 126 -12.35 4.31 16.71
CA ILE A 126 -11.04 3.72 17.02
C ILE A 126 -9.87 4.52 16.42
N VAL A 127 -10.19 5.49 15.56
CA VAL A 127 -9.29 6.48 14.96
C VAL A 127 -9.94 7.86 15.06
N ASP A 128 -9.16 8.91 14.83
CA ASP A 128 -9.62 10.29 14.75
C ASP A 128 -10.73 10.45 13.70
N GLU A 129 -11.74 11.28 13.97
CA GLU A 129 -12.91 11.50 13.10
C GLU A 129 -12.57 12.09 11.72
N ARG A 130 -11.39 12.72 11.59
CA ARG A 130 -10.90 13.24 10.30
C ARG A 130 -10.42 12.13 9.36
N LEU A 131 -10.34 10.89 9.84
CA LEU A 131 -9.86 9.75 9.09
C LEU A 131 -11.02 8.81 8.73
N SER A 132 -11.13 8.49 7.45
CA SER A 132 -12.08 7.52 6.91
C SER A 132 -11.35 6.48 6.06
N LEU A 133 -11.73 5.21 6.20
CA LEU A 133 -11.28 4.13 5.34
C LEU A 133 -12.48 3.63 4.54
N ARG A 134 -12.33 3.50 3.22
CA ARG A 134 -13.37 2.98 2.33
C ARG A 134 -12.81 1.85 1.49
N ASN A 135 -13.59 0.78 1.33
CA ASN A 135 -13.31 -0.26 0.36
C ASN A 135 -13.92 0.13 -1.00
N SER A 136 -13.09 0.25 -2.03
CA SER A 136 -13.49 0.63 -3.39
C SER A 136 -12.82 -0.30 -4.42
N PRO A 137 -13.26 -1.55 -4.52
CA PRO A 137 -12.63 -2.54 -5.40
C PRO A 137 -12.73 -2.20 -6.90
N ASP A 138 -13.67 -1.34 -7.27
CA ASP A 138 -13.94 -0.86 -8.63
C ASP A 138 -13.16 0.42 -9.01
N HIS A 139 -12.35 0.97 -8.11
CA HIS A 139 -11.59 2.19 -8.40
C HIS A 139 -10.50 1.92 -9.46
N PRO A 140 -10.42 2.71 -10.55
CA PRO A 140 -9.53 2.41 -11.68
C PRO A 140 -8.05 2.42 -11.34
N ASP A 141 -7.63 3.27 -10.39
CA ASP A 141 -6.24 3.35 -9.94
C ASP A 141 -5.88 2.33 -8.84
N LEU A 142 -6.85 1.57 -8.32
CA LEU A 142 -6.60 0.56 -7.29
C LEU A 142 -6.43 -0.84 -7.92
N LEU A 143 -5.70 -1.69 -7.21
CA LEU A 143 -5.51 -3.10 -7.61
C LEU A 143 -6.66 -3.98 -7.08
N GLY A 144 -7.89 -3.45 -7.04
CA GLY A 144 -9.06 -4.16 -6.54
C GLY A 144 -9.43 -5.36 -7.41
N GLU A 145 -9.87 -6.44 -6.79
CA GLU A 145 -10.22 -7.72 -7.44
C GLU A 145 -11.73 -7.86 -7.49
N GLY A 146 -12.29 -8.42 -8.57
CA GLY A 146 -13.74 -8.55 -8.74
C GLY A 146 -14.37 -9.60 -7.81
N PHE A 147 -13.59 -10.60 -7.39
CA PHE A 147 -14.02 -11.61 -6.43
C PHE A 147 -12.90 -12.03 -5.47
N THR A 148 -13.33 -12.36 -4.25
CA THR A 148 -12.49 -12.94 -3.18
C THR A 148 -12.05 -14.37 -3.51
N PRO A 149 -11.02 -14.92 -2.81
CA PRO A 149 -10.61 -16.32 -3.00
C PRO A 149 -11.71 -17.35 -2.79
N ASP A 150 -12.74 -17.04 -2.00
CA ASP A 150 -13.91 -17.91 -1.75
C ASP A 150 -15.02 -17.73 -2.80
N GLY A 151 -14.82 -16.85 -3.80
CA GLY A 151 -15.75 -16.62 -4.90
C GLY A 151 -16.87 -15.64 -4.63
N LEU A 152 -16.85 -14.98 -3.47
CA LEU A 152 -17.76 -13.87 -3.20
C LEU A 152 -17.36 -12.63 -4.00
N PRO A 153 -18.33 -11.86 -4.55
CA PRO A 153 -18.04 -10.62 -5.25
C PRO A 153 -17.45 -9.58 -4.28
N SER A 154 -16.41 -8.88 -4.72
CA SER A 154 -15.89 -7.73 -3.99
C SER A 154 -16.79 -6.53 -4.23
N ILE A 155 -17.44 -6.05 -3.18
CA ILE A 155 -18.34 -4.89 -3.25
C ILE A 155 -17.75 -3.70 -2.48
N ALA A 156 -18.11 -2.49 -2.91
CA ALA A 156 -17.74 -1.30 -2.17
C ALA A 156 -18.39 -1.30 -0.78
N SER A 157 -17.63 -0.88 0.23
CA SER A 157 -18.12 -0.70 1.60
C SER A 157 -17.51 0.55 2.23
N VAL A 158 -18.26 1.18 3.13
CA VAL A 158 -17.88 2.37 3.89
C VAL A 158 -17.48 1.95 5.30
#